data_AF-A0A1I6G1B6-F1
#
_entry.id   AF-A0A1I6G1B6-F1
#
_cell.length_a   1.000
_cell.length_b   1.000
_cell.length_c   1.000
_cell.angle_alpha   90.00
_cell.angle_beta   90.00
_cell.angle_gamma   90.00
#
_symmetry.space_group_name_H-M   'P 1'
#
loop_
_entity.id
_entity.type
_entity.pdbx_description
1 polymer ?
#
loop_
_entity_poly.entity_id
_entity_poly.type
_entity_poly.pdbx_seq_one_letter_code
_entity_poly.pdbx_strand_id
1 'polypeptide(L)'
;MYLYQFGSLLHTERIDAEEGPVAALFRAFEAVDVDVDADSTDVLHDYIDPGALDRLFSGPQSGRDGGFVVFEIWDVVVQVTRYEVAIYDSLSVSAADESRD
;
A
#
# COMPACT_ATOMS: atom_id res chain seq x y z
N MET A 1 8.35 5.45 -18.56
CA MET A 1 7.14 4.70 -18.20
C MET A 1 7.60 3.60 -17.28
N TYR A 2 7.40 3.76 -15.97
CA TYR A 2 7.78 2.73 -15.00
C TYR A 2 6.66 1.69 -14.97
N LEU A 3 6.98 0.45 -15.36
CA LEU A 3 6.08 -0.69 -15.22
C LEU A 3 6.34 -1.25 -13.82
N TYR A 4 5.48 -0.93 -12.87
CA TYR A 4 5.48 -1.64 -11.61
C TYR A 4 5.00 -3.07 -11.90
N GLN A 5 5.81 -4.05 -11.52
CA GLN A 5 5.44 -5.45 -11.60
C GLN A 5 5.02 -5.84 -10.18
N PHE A 6 3.75 -6.21 -10.02
CA PHE A 6 3.18 -6.69 -8.77
C PHE A 6 2.89 -8.18 -8.86
N GLY A 7 2.80 -8.85 -7.71
CA GLY A 7 2.28 -10.20 -7.63
C GLY A 7 0.76 -10.22 -7.82
N SER A 8 0.11 -11.27 -7.34
CA SER A 8 -1.35 -11.37 -7.43
C SER A 8 -2.01 -10.30 -6.54
N LEU A 9 -3.12 -9.73 -7.00
CA LEU A 9 -3.95 -8.86 -6.15
C LEU A 9 -4.54 -9.69 -5.00
N LEU A 10 -4.23 -9.30 -3.76
CA LEU A 10 -4.71 -9.96 -2.55
C LEU A 10 -6.02 -9.34 -2.06
N HIS A 11 -6.08 -8.01 -2.00
CA HIS A 11 -7.27 -7.28 -1.53
C HIS A 11 -7.35 -5.87 -2.10
N THR A 12 -8.56 -5.33 -2.10
CA THR A 12 -8.82 -3.93 -2.45
C THR A 12 -9.81 -3.34 -1.46
N GLU A 13 -9.39 -2.27 -0.80
CA GLU A 13 -10.16 -1.55 0.21
C GLU A 13 -10.50 -0.15 -0.30
N ARG A 14 -11.77 0.25 -0.17
CA ARG A 14 -12.22 1.55 -0.62
C ARG A 14 -11.91 2.61 0.44
N ILE A 15 -11.44 3.77 -0.02
CA ILE A 15 -11.23 4.94 0.81
C ILE A 15 -12.56 5.70 0.92
N ASP A 16 -13.13 5.68 2.11
CA ASP A 16 -14.24 6.54 2.46
C ASP A 16 -13.76 7.97 2.71
N ALA A 17 -14.47 8.94 2.14
CA ALA A 17 -14.10 10.35 2.21
C ALA A 17 -14.17 10.92 3.65
N GLU A 18 -14.90 10.25 4.55
CA GLU A 18 -15.05 10.66 5.96
C GLU A 18 -13.95 10.09 6.86
N GLU A 19 -13.34 8.96 6.48
CA GLU A 19 -12.34 8.25 7.29
C GLU A 19 -10.90 8.51 6.80
N GLY A 20 -10.73 8.79 5.51
CA GLY A 20 -9.44 9.09 4.90
C GLY A 20 -8.60 7.86 4.54
N PRO A 21 -7.47 8.07 3.83
CA PRO A 21 -6.68 6.99 3.24
C PRO A 21 -5.99 6.10 4.27
N VAL A 22 -5.66 6.64 5.45
CA VAL A 22 -4.97 5.91 6.52
C VAL A 22 -5.88 4.84 7.13
N ALA A 23 -7.14 5.17 7.42
CA ALA A 23 -8.09 4.21 7.97
C ALA A 23 -8.35 3.05 6.99
N ALA A 24 -8.51 3.36 5.70
CA ALA A 24 -8.66 2.35 4.66
C ALA A 24 -7.41 1.46 4.52
N LEU A 25 -6.21 2.02 4.69
CA LEU A 25 -4.97 1.24 4.68
C LEU A 25 -4.93 0.19 5.80
N PHE A 26 -5.30 0.57 7.02
CA PHE A 26 -5.36 -0.38 8.14
C PHE A 26 -6.39 -1.49 7.92
N ARG A 27 -7.60 -1.14 7.43
CA ARG A 27 -8.61 -2.15 7.07
C ARG A 27 -8.12 -3.09 5.98
N ALA A 28 -7.40 -2.55 4.99
CA ALA A 28 -6.85 -3.35 3.92
C ALA A 28 -5.88 -4.41 4.47
N PHE A 29 -5.00 -4.03 5.40
CA PHE A 29 -4.07 -4.96 6.04
C PHE A 29 -4.77 -6.00 6.94
N GLU A 30 -5.79 -5.59 7.70
CA GLU A 30 -6.59 -6.52 8.50
C GLU A 30 -7.27 -7.58 7.61
N ALA A 31 -7.75 -7.18 6.42
CA ALA A 31 -8.44 -8.08 5.50
C ALA A 31 -7.54 -9.14 4.84
N VAL A 32 -6.24 -8.87 4.68
CA VAL A 32 -5.28 -9.82 4.10
C VAL A 32 -4.62 -10.74 5.13
N ASP A 33 -4.99 -10.63 6.42
CA ASP A 33 -4.39 -11.40 7.52
C ASP A 33 -2.85 -11.28 7.53
N VAL A 34 -2.34 -10.12 7.10
CA VAL A 34 -0.92 -9.81 7.32
C VAL A 34 -0.76 -9.71 8.83
N ASP A 35 0.24 -10.39 9.38
CA ASP A 35 0.55 -10.42 10.82
C ASP A 35 1.03 -9.02 11.26
N VAL A 36 0.08 -8.09 11.31
CA VAL A 36 0.25 -6.72 11.77
C VAL A 36 0.03 -6.79 13.26
N ASP A 37 1.09 -7.13 14.00
CA ASP A 37 1.09 -7.11 15.47
C ASP A 37 0.48 -5.78 15.95
N ALA A 38 -0.23 -5.73 17.07
CA ALA A 38 -0.98 -4.50 17.45
C ALA A 38 -0.08 -3.26 17.65
N ASP A 39 1.21 -3.49 17.94
CA ASP A 39 2.29 -2.50 18.01
C ASP A 39 2.74 -1.96 16.63
N SER A 40 2.34 -2.64 15.56
CA SER A 40 2.67 -2.31 14.17
C SER A 40 1.93 -1.08 13.65
N THR A 41 0.93 -0.58 14.38
CA THR A 41 0.29 0.72 14.09
C THR A 41 1.31 1.85 14.25
N ASP A 42 2.13 1.81 15.31
CA ASP A 42 3.23 2.73 15.54
C ASP A 42 4.35 2.53 14.49
N VAL A 43 4.60 1.29 14.07
CA VAL A 43 5.54 0.99 12.98
C VAL A 43 5.04 1.58 11.64
N LEU A 44 3.76 1.44 11.32
CA LEU A 44 3.21 2.03 10.09
C LEU A 44 3.35 3.56 10.10
N HIS A 45 3.20 4.20 11.26
CA HIS A 45 3.44 5.63 11.43
C HIS A 45 4.94 6.02 11.34
N ASP A 46 5.85 5.11 11.66
CA ASP A 46 7.30 5.29 11.48
C ASP A 46 7.71 5.19 9.99
N TYR A 47 7.06 4.29 9.24
CA TYR A 47 7.31 4.10 7.80
C TYR A 47 6.57 5.12 6.92
N ILE A 48 5.36 5.53 7.32
CA ILE A 48 4.50 6.42 6.56
C ILE A 48 3.92 7.45 7.52
N ASP A 49 4.37 8.70 7.37
CA ASP A 49 3.74 9.82 8.08
C ASP A 49 2.26 9.91 7.63
N PRO A 50 1.29 9.68 8.55
CA PRO A 50 -0.13 9.65 8.18
C PRO A 50 -0.60 11.01 7.67
N GLY A 51 0.03 12.10 8.14
CA GLY A 51 -0.20 13.45 7.64
C GLY A 51 0.35 13.68 6.23
N ALA A 52 1.41 13.00 5.82
CA ALA A 52 1.93 13.05 4.45
C ALA A 52 0.99 12.34 3.47
N LEU A 53 0.47 11.18 3.84
CA LEU A 53 -0.51 10.44 3.04
C LEU A 53 -1.79 11.26 2.85
N ASP A 54 -2.31 11.86 3.93
CA ASP A 54 -3.48 12.74 3.86
C ASP A 54 -3.20 13.97 2.98
N ARG A 55 -2.06 14.65 3.18
CA ARG A 55 -1.67 15.83 2.37
C ARG A 55 -1.48 15.52 0.89
N LEU A 56 -1.03 14.31 0.54
CA LEU A 56 -0.91 13.84 -0.84
C LEU A 56 -2.26 13.83 -1.57
N PHE A 57 -3.35 13.61 -0.84
CA PHE A 57 -4.70 13.51 -1.41
C PHE A 57 -5.63 14.68 -1.03
N SER A 58 -5.23 15.56 -0.09
CA SER A 58 -6.02 16.71 0.40
C SER A 58 -5.83 18.03 -0.38
N GLY A 59 -5.15 18.03 -1.53
CA GLY A 59 -4.85 19.24 -2.34
C GLY A 59 -5.82 19.53 -3.51
N PRO A 60 -6.01 20.81 -3.91
CA PRO A 60 -6.84 21.16 -5.08
C PRO A 60 -6.21 20.70 -6.40
N GLN A 61 -7.01 20.03 -7.22
CA GLN A 61 -6.61 19.40 -8.49
C GLN A 61 -5.92 20.38 -9.45
N SER A 62 -4.58 20.36 -9.46
CA SER A 62 -3.79 20.97 -10.53
C SER A 62 -3.33 19.87 -11.48
N GLY A 63 -4.16 19.55 -12.48
CA GLY A 63 -3.71 18.87 -13.69
C GLY A 63 -3.69 17.33 -13.65
N ARG A 64 -4.74 16.75 -14.22
CA ARG A 64 -4.83 15.49 -15.02
C ARG A 64 -4.21 14.16 -14.54
N ASP A 65 -3.45 14.08 -13.46
CA ASP A 65 -2.96 12.80 -12.92
C ASP A 65 -3.47 12.62 -11.49
N GLY A 66 -4.44 11.71 -11.33
CA GLY A 66 -4.73 11.12 -10.03
C GLY A 66 -3.55 10.26 -9.65
N GLY A 67 -2.54 10.87 -9.02
CA GLY A 67 -1.34 10.19 -8.58
C GLY A 67 -1.69 9.02 -7.66
N PHE A 68 -0.80 8.03 -7.66
CA PHE A 68 -0.85 6.90 -6.76
C PHE A 68 0.51 6.75 -6.08
N VAL A 69 0.50 6.25 -4.86
CA VAL A 69 1.71 5.92 -4.11
C VAL A 69 1.82 4.40 -4.09
N VAL A 70 3.02 3.89 -4.33
CA VAL A 70 3.32 2.46 -4.20
C VAL A 70 4.46 2.32 -3.23
N PHE A 71 4.32 1.43 -2.27
CA PHE A 71 5.38 1.05 -1.33
C PHE A 71 5.27 -0.43 -0.97
N GLU A 72 6.36 -1.00 -0.50
CA GLU A 72 6.42 -2.38 -0.03
C GLU A 72 6.62 -2.36 1.49
N ILE A 73 5.83 -3.16 2.21
CA ILE A 73 5.95 -3.35 3.65
C ILE A 73 5.42 -4.74 3.99
N TRP A 74 6.04 -5.42 4.97
CA TRP A 74 5.62 -6.75 5.42
C TRP A 74 5.41 -7.77 4.27
N ASP A 75 6.33 -7.79 3.31
CA ASP A 75 6.31 -8.70 2.14
C ASP A 75 5.09 -8.52 1.21
N VAL A 76 4.37 -7.40 1.32
CA VAL A 76 3.29 -7.03 0.40
C VAL A 76 3.55 -5.68 -0.24
N VAL A 77 3.07 -5.53 -1.46
CA VAL A 77 3.10 -4.24 -2.17
C VAL A 77 1.75 -3.56 -2.00
N VAL A 78 1.78 -2.35 -1.49
CA VAL A 78 0.61 -1.52 -1.28
C VAL A 78 0.58 -0.41 -2.31
N GLN A 79 -0.54 -0.31 -3.02
CA GLN A 79 -0.86 0.82 -3.87
C GLN A 79 -1.98 1.64 -3.23
N VAL A 80 -1.70 2.90 -2.92
CA VAL A 80 -2.68 3.85 -2.39
C VAL A 80 -3.02 4.86 -3.48
N THR A 81 -4.30 4.97 -3.79
CA THR A 81 -4.86 6.02 -4.63
C THR A 81 -5.73 6.95 -3.79
N ARG A 82 -6.42 7.89 -4.44
CA ARG A 82 -7.44 8.72 -3.77
C ARG A 82 -8.78 8.02 -3.50
N TYR A 83 -8.98 6.81 -4.05
CA TYR A 83 -10.27 6.11 -3.99
C TYR A 83 -10.18 4.75 -3.30
N GLU A 84 -9.02 4.12 -3.35
CA GLU A 84 -8.81 2.76 -2.87
C GLU A 84 -7.35 2.52 -2.50
N VAL A 85 -7.18 1.55 -1.61
CA VAL A 85 -5.93 0.89 -1.27
C VAL A 85 -5.98 -0.51 -1.84
N ALA A 86 -5.01 -0.87 -2.68
CA ALA A 86 -4.87 -2.22 -3.21
C ALA A 86 -3.61 -2.86 -2.62
N ILE A 87 -3.74 -4.09 -2.12
CA ILE A 87 -2.63 -4.90 -1.61
C ILE A 87 -2.37 -6.01 -2.61
N TYR A 88 -1.12 -6.10 -3.04
CA TYR A 88 -0.61 -7.15 -3.91
C TYR A 88 0.40 -7.97 -3.13
N ASP A 89 0.48 -9.24 -3.49
CA ASP A 89 1.61 -10.08 -3.15
C ASP A 89 2.89 -9.38 -3.62
N SER A 90 3.92 -9.32 -2.76
CA SER A 90 5.22 -8.87 -3.26
C SER A 90 5.63 -9.83 -4.37
N LEU A 91 6.18 -9.31 -5.46
CA LEU A 91 7.00 -10.19 -6.28
C LEU A 91 8.23 -10.46 -5.43
N SER A 92 8.14 -11.47 -4.57
CA SER A 92 9.26 -12.32 -4.28
C SER A 92 9.81 -12.69 -5.64
N VAL A 93 10.85 -11.97 -6.08
CA VAL A 93 11.84 -12.53 -6.97
C VAL A 93 12.33 -13.72 -6.14
N SER A 94 11.66 -14.86 -6.32
CA SER A 94 12.26 -16.14 -6.04
C SER A 94 13.54 -16.05 -6.84
N ALA A 95 14.65 -15.72 -6.17
CA ALA A 95 15.96 -15.90 -6.71
C ALA A 95 15.90 -17.35 -7.15
N ALA A 96 15.77 -17.56 -8.46
CA ALA A 96 15.72 -18.89 -9.03
C ALA A 96 16.97 -19.53 -8.49
N ASP A 97 16.77 -20.46 -7.55
CA ASP A 97 17.80 -21.09 -6.77
C ASP A 97 18.96 -21.38 -7.70
N GLU A 98 20.04 -20.64 -7.47
CA GLU A 98 21.22 -20.68 -8.30
C GLU A 98 21.62 -22.15 -8.40
N SER A 99 21.67 -22.64 -9.64
CA SER A 99 22.16 -23.95 -9.97
C SER A 99 23.42 -24.26 -9.16
N ARG A 100 23.34 -25.23 -8.25
CA ARG A 100 24.52 -25.73 -7.57
C ARG A 100 24.52 -27.25 -7.56
N ASP A 101 25.06 -27.74 -8.69
CA ASP A 101 25.86 -28.95 -8.94
C ASP A 101 25.67 -30.16 -8.00
#